data_AF-C7Q8R8-F1
#
_entry.id   AF-C7Q8R8-F1
#
_cell.length_a   1.000
_cell.length_b   1.000
_cell.length_c   1.000
_cell.angle_alpha   90.00
_cell.angle_beta   90.00
_cell.angle_gamma   90.00
#
_symmetry.space_group_name_H-M   'P 1'
#
loop_
_entity.id
_entity.type
_entity.pdbx_description
1 polymer ?
#
loop_
_entity_poly.entity_id
_entity_poly.type
_entity_poly.pdbx_seq_one_letter_code
_entity_poly.pdbx_strand_id
1 'polypeptide(L)'
;MALWKSLSPRDQALHSRRASGETLDSIGQSYGLSRERIRQLISRGEKSWVDQVDALRPGWRASVRQRFAVRPVVAESDFADILPDSVGIVRGTLLRAAGADRARTWAGPIDGIWSMDPSGLAAQLRDLIALAPFTDDDLDTAAANLEFPENTPLRAILTHSRSPLVRGPHDYWLRRNARARDASYLWLLSEGEPRRIEPIVMAVGGNRNAVAEAMRRDSRFRQLRPEGTWALTDWHVPGATEYTNAMDVVVDVLTERGPITRKNLIAEVVRRYPVSAARVVQCLIGVRVGIHRDGRFDLVERGASPYEESEPRRPRNIIIDEAGNIAGVLLTVDREVLRGSGVIVHPWLTWHLGLRRAPMTRRFSVPGGDGDVITVSRHTSGAQFSSMKSFVDDMGLAIGCQFAVLLRLDEETASVRHTCKPDTCTAS
;
A
#
# COMPACT_ATOMS: atom_id res chain seq x y z
N MET A 1 -33.60 9.29 -37.63
CA MET A 1 -34.66 10.32 -37.59
C MET A 1 -36.07 9.78 -37.80
N ALA A 2 -36.34 8.87 -38.75
CA ALA A 2 -37.70 8.40 -39.04
C ALA A 2 -38.37 7.66 -37.85
N LEU A 3 -37.64 6.79 -37.14
CA LEU A 3 -38.17 5.98 -36.03
C LEU A 3 -38.52 6.80 -34.78
N TRP A 4 -37.72 7.81 -34.43
CA TRP A 4 -38.04 8.71 -33.32
C TRP A 4 -39.30 9.54 -33.64
N LYS A 5 -39.39 10.02 -34.88
CA LYS A 5 -40.52 10.83 -35.36
C LYS A 5 -41.80 10.03 -35.59
N SER A 6 -41.75 8.69 -35.61
CA SER A 6 -42.95 7.85 -35.76
C SER A 6 -43.79 7.76 -34.47
N LEU A 7 -43.24 8.18 -33.33
CA LEU A 7 -43.98 8.26 -32.08
C LEU A 7 -44.79 9.55 -31.98
N SER A 8 -45.88 9.50 -31.20
CA SER A 8 -46.62 10.71 -30.85
C SER A 8 -45.72 11.67 -30.05
N PRO A 9 -45.96 13.01 -30.09
CA PRO A 9 -45.18 13.96 -29.31
C PRO A 9 -45.16 13.65 -27.81
N ARG A 10 -46.27 13.08 -27.30
CA ARG A 10 -46.38 12.62 -25.92
C ARG A 10 -45.43 11.46 -25.64
N ASP A 11 -45.40 10.45 -26.49
CA ASP A 11 -44.54 9.28 -26.28
C ASP A 11 -43.06 9.67 -26.43
N GLN A 12 -42.72 10.55 -27.38
CA GLN A 12 -41.37 11.13 -27.49
C GLN A 12 -40.95 11.79 -26.16
N ALA A 13 -41.82 12.61 -25.55
CA ALA A 13 -41.54 13.24 -24.27
C ALA A 13 -41.35 12.21 -23.14
N LEU A 14 -42.16 11.14 -23.10
CA LEU A 14 -42.01 10.05 -22.12
C LEU A 14 -40.64 9.37 -22.23
N HIS A 15 -40.22 9.05 -23.46
CA HIS A 15 -38.92 8.41 -23.71
C HIS A 15 -37.74 9.34 -23.39
N SER A 16 -37.82 10.62 -23.73
CA SER A 16 -36.78 11.61 -23.39
C SER A 16 -36.61 11.75 -21.87
N ARG A 17 -37.70 11.87 -21.12
CA ARG A 17 -37.66 11.97 -19.64
C ARG A 17 -37.13 10.70 -19.00
N ARG A 18 -37.47 9.54 -19.56
CA ARG A 18 -36.90 8.28 -19.09
C ARG A 18 -35.39 8.20 -19.37
N ALA A 19 -34.95 8.68 -20.53
CA ALA A 19 -33.54 8.72 -20.90
C ALA A 19 -32.73 9.68 -20.02
N SER A 20 -33.33 10.77 -19.54
CA SER A 20 -32.71 11.70 -18.58
C SER A 20 -32.70 11.21 -17.13
N GLY A 21 -33.09 9.95 -16.87
CA GLY A 21 -32.98 9.31 -15.57
C GLY A 21 -34.22 9.45 -14.67
N GLU A 22 -35.31 10.06 -15.13
CA GLU A 22 -36.52 10.18 -14.30
C GLU A 22 -37.18 8.81 -14.05
N THR A 23 -37.76 8.65 -12.86
CA THR A 23 -38.43 7.40 -12.47
C THR A 23 -39.82 7.30 -13.12
N LEU A 24 -40.29 6.08 -13.34
CA LEU A 24 -41.63 5.83 -13.90
C LEU A 24 -42.74 6.46 -13.04
N ASP A 25 -42.55 6.52 -11.71
CA ASP A 25 -43.50 7.15 -10.79
C ASP A 25 -43.54 8.67 -10.97
N SER A 26 -42.38 9.32 -11.05
CA SER A 26 -42.31 10.78 -11.25
C SER A 26 -42.91 11.21 -12.60
N ILE A 27 -42.59 10.45 -13.66
CA ILE A 27 -43.20 10.64 -14.97
C ILE A 27 -44.72 10.43 -14.86
N GLY A 28 -45.17 9.35 -14.22
CA GLY A 28 -46.59 9.06 -14.01
C GLY A 28 -47.36 10.20 -13.35
N GLN A 29 -46.84 10.73 -12.24
CA GLN A 29 -47.43 11.86 -11.52
C GLN A 29 -47.62 13.09 -12.42
N SER A 30 -46.60 13.44 -13.21
CA SER A 30 -46.66 14.62 -14.09
C SER A 30 -47.69 14.51 -15.23
N TYR A 31 -48.08 13.29 -15.60
CA TYR A 31 -49.06 13.03 -16.66
C TYR A 31 -50.41 12.53 -16.11
N GLY A 32 -50.59 12.48 -14.79
CA GLY A 32 -51.80 11.92 -14.16
C GLY A 32 -52.02 10.43 -14.47
N LEU A 33 -50.93 9.67 -14.64
CA LEU A 33 -50.96 8.25 -14.99
C LEU A 33 -50.30 7.39 -13.91
N SER A 34 -50.73 6.13 -13.81
CA SER A 34 -50.06 5.15 -12.94
C SER A 34 -48.68 4.76 -13.50
N ARG A 35 -47.77 4.36 -12.60
CA ARG A 35 -46.46 3.77 -12.92
C ARG A 35 -46.53 2.69 -14.00
N GLU A 36 -47.50 1.78 -13.83
CA GLU A 36 -47.70 0.66 -14.72
C GLU A 36 -48.16 1.11 -16.10
N ARG A 37 -49.00 2.15 -16.17
CA ARG A 37 -49.41 2.71 -17.47
C ARG A 37 -48.24 3.34 -18.21
N ILE A 38 -47.36 4.08 -17.51
CA ILE A 38 -46.14 4.63 -18.12
C ILE A 38 -45.23 3.51 -18.63
N ARG A 39 -45.04 2.44 -17.83
CA ARG A 39 -44.26 1.26 -18.24
C ARG A 39 -44.79 0.67 -19.54
N GLN A 40 -46.10 0.46 -19.64
CA GLN A 40 -46.74 -0.10 -20.84
C GLN A 40 -46.57 0.79 -22.08
N LEU A 41 -46.67 2.11 -21.93
CA LEU A 41 -46.49 3.05 -23.04
C LEU A 41 -45.05 3.00 -23.56
N ILE A 42 -44.07 3.08 -22.66
CA ILE A 42 -42.64 3.00 -23.01
C ILE A 42 -42.33 1.66 -23.67
N SER A 43 -42.72 0.54 -23.06
CA SER A 43 -42.44 -0.80 -23.61
C SER A 43 -43.08 -1.02 -24.99
N ARG A 44 -44.24 -0.41 -25.25
CA ARG A 44 -44.87 -0.46 -26.58
C ARG A 44 -44.06 0.30 -27.62
N GLY A 45 -43.58 1.51 -27.28
CA GLY A 45 -42.71 2.30 -28.15
C GLY A 45 -41.40 1.56 -28.46
N GLU A 46 -40.75 1.03 -27.42
CA GLU A 46 -39.50 0.26 -27.56
C GLU A 46 -39.68 -0.97 -28.47
N LYS A 47 -40.77 -1.74 -28.26
CA LYS A 47 -41.07 -2.91 -29.11
C LYS A 47 -41.31 -2.50 -30.56
N SER A 48 -42.07 -1.43 -30.79
CA SER A 48 -42.33 -0.92 -32.15
C SER A 48 -41.05 -0.55 -32.89
N TRP A 49 -40.08 0.07 -32.21
CA TRP A 49 -38.78 0.39 -32.84
C TRP A 49 -37.98 -0.86 -33.18
N VAL A 50 -37.94 -1.85 -32.28
CA VAL A 50 -37.26 -3.11 -32.54
C VAL A 50 -37.85 -3.83 -33.75
N ASP A 51 -39.18 -3.96 -33.80
CA ASP A 51 -39.90 -4.63 -34.88
C ASP A 51 -39.66 -3.92 -36.24
N GLN A 52 -39.66 -2.58 -36.25
CA GLN A 52 -39.38 -1.81 -37.47
C GLN A 52 -37.93 -1.97 -37.96
N VAL A 53 -36.96 -1.97 -37.06
CA VAL A 53 -35.55 -2.17 -37.44
C VAL A 53 -35.30 -3.60 -37.90
N ASP A 54 -35.98 -4.59 -37.30
CA ASP A 54 -35.94 -5.98 -37.76
C ASP A 54 -36.43 -6.14 -39.20
N ALA A 55 -37.49 -5.41 -39.57
CA ALA A 55 -38.01 -5.41 -40.95
C ALA A 55 -37.08 -4.66 -41.93
N LEU A 56 -36.55 -3.50 -41.53
CA LEU A 56 -35.76 -2.63 -42.40
C LEU A 56 -34.30 -3.03 -42.56
N ARG A 57 -33.71 -3.68 -41.54
CA ARG A 57 -32.28 -4.06 -41.50
C ARG A 57 -32.10 -5.46 -40.93
N PRO A 58 -32.45 -6.51 -41.68
CA PRO A 58 -32.21 -7.89 -41.25
C PRO A 58 -30.73 -8.09 -40.89
N GLY A 59 -30.47 -8.64 -39.70
CA GLY A 59 -29.10 -8.93 -39.24
C GLY A 59 -28.41 -7.85 -38.40
N TRP A 60 -29.04 -6.69 -38.14
CA TRP A 60 -28.43 -5.63 -37.32
C TRP A 60 -27.92 -6.11 -35.95
N ARG A 61 -28.63 -7.06 -35.31
CA ARG A 61 -28.18 -7.67 -34.04
C ARG A 61 -26.86 -8.42 -34.17
N ALA A 62 -26.66 -9.12 -35.29
CA ALA A 62 -25.39 -9.80 -35.57
C ALA A 62 -24.28 -8.79 -35.77
N SER A 63 -24.52 -7.68 -36.49
CA SER A 63 -23.55 -6.59 -36.65
C SER A 63 -23.18 -5.94 -35.31
N VAL A 64 -24.15 -5.70 -34.42
CA VAL A 64 -23.89 -5.20 -33.06
C VAL A 64 -23.01 -6.18 -32.28
N ARG A 65 -23.35 -7.48 -32.28
CA ARG A 65 -22.54 -8.51 -31.60
C ARG A 65 -21.14 -8.65 -32.18
N GLN A 66 -20.99 -8.53 -33.49
CA GLN A 66 -19.69 -8.55 -34.15
C GLN A 66 -18.81 -7.39 -33.69
N ARG A 67 -19.38 -6.20 -33.47
CA ARG A 67 -18.63 -5.07 -32.91
C ARG A 67 -18.09 -5.38 -31.52
N PHE A 68 -18.91 -6.00 -30.67
CA PHE A 68 -18.50 -6.44 -29.33
C PHE A 68 -17.50 -7.59 -29.32
N ALA A 69 -17.48 -8.43 -30.36
CA ALA A 69 -16.49 -9.49 -30.51
C ALA A 69 -15.07 -8.94 -30.76
N VAL A 70 -14.96 -7.73 -31.34
CA VAL A 70 -13.67 -7.04 -31.54
C VAL A 70 -13.30 -6.21 -30.32
N ARG A 71 -14.26 -5.46 -29.75
CA ARG A 71 -14.03 -4.59 -28.58
C ARG A 71 -15.07 -4.89 -27.50
N PRO A 72 -14.67 -5.34 -26.30
CA PRO A 72 -15.63 -5.74 -25.26
C PRO A 72 -16.48 -4.56 -24.76
N VAL A 73 -15.94 -3.34 -24.83
CA VAL A 73 -16.61 -2.10 -24.45
C VAL A 73 -16.57 -1.14 -25.63
N VAL A 74 -17.72 -0.53 -25.96
CA VAL A 74 -17.88 0.28 -27.17
C VAL A 74 -18.66 1.56 -26.85
N ALA A 75 -18.24 2.68 -27.47
CA ALA A 75 -18.97 3.95 -27.35
C ALA A 75 -20.27 3.90 -28.17
N GLU A 76 -21.31 4.56 -27.68
CA GLU A 76 -22.62 4.57 -28.35
C GLU A 76 -22.55 5.20 -29.75
N SER A 77 -21.68 6.19 -29.94
CA SER A 77 -21.41 6.83 -31.23
C SER A 77 -20.90 5.85 -32.29
N ASP A 78 -20.17 4.81 -31.88
CA ASP A 78 -19.57 3.85 -32.80
C ASP A 78 -20.62 2.99 -33.51
N PHE A 79 -21.84 2.92 -32.98
CA PHE A 79 -22.95 2.21 -33.60
C PHE A 79 -23.75 3.08 -34.58
N ALA A 80 -23.35 4.32 -34.87
CA ALA A 80 -24.12 5.23 -35.73
C ALA A 80 -24.29 4.72 -37.17
N ASP A 81 -23.34 3.93 -37.68
CA ASP A 81 -23.39 3.29 -39.00
C ASP A 81 -24.43 2.15 -39.04
N ILE A 82 -24.46 1.32 -37.98
CA ILE A 82 -25.38 0.19 -37.86
C ILE A 82 -26.79 0.68 -37.49
N LEU A 83 -26.87 1.63 -36.56
CA LEU A 83 -28.08 2.13 -35.92
C LEU A 83 -28.12 3.67 -35.97
N PRO A 84 -28.61 4.26 -37.07
CA PRO A 84 -28.62 5.70 -37.27
C PRO A 84 -29.70 6.38 -36.43
N ASP A 85 -29.26 6.99 -35.34
CA ASP A 85 -30.06 7.80 -34.43
C ASP A 85 -29.25 9.00 -33.96
N SER A 86 -29.70 10.21 -34.30
CA SER A 86 -29.04 11.45 -33.87
C SER A 86 -29.32 11.80 -32.41
N VAL A 87 -30.36 11.20 -31.81
CA VAL A 87 -30.80 11.51 -30.42
C VAL A 87 -30.27 10.47 -29.41
N GLY A 88 -29.84 9.29 -29.88
CA GLY A 88 -29.30 8.19 -29.05
C GLY A 88 -30.35 7.37 -28.30
N ILE A 89 -31.55 7.90 -28.06
CA ILE A 89 -32.60 7.22 -27.29
C ILE A 89 -33.04 5.91 -27.96
N VAL A 90 -33.28 5.92 -29.27
CA VAL A 90 -33.69 4.72 -30.01
C VAL A 90 -32.54 3.73 -30.06
N ARG A 91 -31.31 4.22 -30.29
CA ARG A 91 -30.12 3.38 -30.32
C ARG A 91 -29.92 2.64 -29.00
N GLY A 92 -30.02 3.31 -27.85
CA GLY A 92 -29.88 2.65 -26.55
C GLY A 92 -30.91 1.54 -26.32
N THR A 93 -32.16 1.73 -26.77
CA THR A 93 -33.18 0.67 -26.72
C THR A 93 -32.81 -0.52 -27.61
N LEU A 94 -32.34 -0.26 -28.84
CA LEU A 94 -31.92 -1.31 -29.77
C LEU A 94 -30.70 -2.08 -29.24
N LEU A 95 -29.71 -1.40 -28.65
CA LEU A 95 -28.56 -2.07 -28.03
C LEU A 95 -28.98 -3.03 -26.91
N ARG A 96 -29.94 -2.63 -26.05
CA ARG A 96 -30.55 -3.54 -25.06
C ARG A 96 -31.23 -4.74 -25.71
N ALA A 97 -31.98 -4.52 -26.80
CA ALA A 97 -32.64 -5.60 -27.53
C ALA A 97 -31.65 -6.55 -28.26
N ALA A 98 -30.41 -6.12 -28.49
CA ALA A 98 -29.33 -6.99 -29.00
C ALA A 98 -28.65 -7.82 -27.91
N GLY A 99 -28.89 -7.49 -26.63
CA GLY A 99 -28.32 -8.14 -25.45
C GLY A 99 -27.21 -7.34 -24.76
N ALA A 100 -26.95 -6.10 -25.16
CA ALA A 100 -25.97 -5.23 -24.50
C ALA A 100 -26.61 -4.47 -23.32
N ASP A 101 -25.80 -4.12 -22.33
CA ASP A 101 -26.19 -3.22 -21.24
C ASP A 101 -25.16 -2.08 -21.11
N ARG A 102 -25.51 -1.05 -20.34
CA ARG A 102 -24.57 0.01 -20.00
C ARG A 102 -23.39 -0.57 -19.22
N ALA A 103 -22.18 -0.20 -19.62
CA ALA A 103 -20.98 -0.62 -18.92
C ALA A 103 -20.99 -0.13 -17.48
N ARG A 104 -20.54 -0.97 -16.55
CA ARG A 104 -20.55 -0.66 -15.10
C ARG A 104 -19.15 -0.49 -14.57
N THR A 105 -19.04 0.41 -13.60
CA THR A 105 -17.82 0.69 -12.83
C THR A 105 -18.15 0.72 -11.34
N TRP A 106 -17.14 0.92 -10.49
CA TRP A 106 -17.37 1.21 -9.07
C TRP A 106 -18.14 2.52 -8.84
N ALA A 107 -18.23 3.41 -9.82
CA ALA A 107 -19.04 4.62 -9.75
C ALA A 107 -20.50 4.41 -10.19
N GLY A 108 -20.83 3.22 -10.73
CA GLY A 108 -22.14 2.90 -11.28
C GLY A 108 -22.11 2.71 -12.81
N PRO A 109 -23.28 2.65 -13.47
CA PRO A 109 -23.38 2.59 -14.92
C PRO A 109 -22.89 3.89 -15.56
N ILE A 110 -22.24 3.78 -16.72
CA ILE A 110 -21.72 4.92 -17.49
C ILE A 110 -22.63 5.19 -18.69
N ASP A 111 -23.04 6.45 -18.85
CA ASP A 111 -23.83 6.87 -20.00
C ASP A 111 -23.00 6.86 -21.29
N GLY A 112 -23.62 6.43 -22.39
CA GLY A 112 -22.99 6.40 -23.70
C GLY A 112 -21.95 5.29 -23.90
N ILE A 113 -21.67 4.45 -22.90
CA ILE A 113 -20.72 3.34 -23.00
C ILE A 113 -21.44 2.00 -22.78
N TRP A 114 -21.28 1.08 -23.71
CA TRP A 114 -22.04 -0.18 -23.77
C TRP A 114 -21.12 -1.40 -23.76
N SER A 115 -21.64 -2.52 -23.26
CA SER A 115 -20.95 -3.80 -23.23
C SER A 115 -21.93 -4.98 -23.27
N MET A 116 -21.50 -6.12 -23.82
CA MET A 116 -22.20 -7.40 -23.68
C MET A 116 -21.89 -8.09 -22.34
N ASP A 117 -20.72 -7.80 -21.76
CA ASP A 117 -20.37 -8.18 -20.38
C ASP A 117 -20.28 -6.91 -19.52
N PRO A 118 -21.22 -6.67 -18.60
CA PRO A 118 -21.21 -5.50 -17.73
C PRO A 118 -19.89 -5.29 -16.95
N SER A 119 -19.09 -6.35 -16.77
CA SER A 119 -17.80 -6.32 -16.07
C SER A 119 -16.61 -5.97 -16.96
N GLY A 120 -16.76 -5.92 -18.28
CA GLY A 120 -15.66 -5.72 -19.22
C GLY A 120 -14.91 -4.39 -19.00
N LEU A 121 -15.64 -3.29 -18.79
CA LEU A 121 -15.04 -1.99 -18.48
C LEU A 121 -14.34 -2.00 -17.11
N ALA A 122 -14.90 -2.70 -16.13
CA ALA A 122 -14.25 -2.85 -14.83
C ALA A 122 -12.93 -3.61 -14.94
N ALA A 123 -12.82 -4.58 -15.85
CA ALA A 123 -11.56 -5.26 -16.14
C ALA A 123 -10.51 -4.31 -16.75
N GLN A 124 -10.85 -3.59 -17.82
CA GLN A 124 -9.95 -2.59 -18.43
C GLN A 124 -9.51 -1.51 -17.43
N LEU A 125 -10.41 -1.05 -16.57
CA LEU A 125 -10.08 -0.09 -15.51
C LEU A 125 -9.09 -0.67 -14.49
N ARG A 126 -9.16 -1.97 -14.17
CA ARG A 126 -8.16 -2.61 -13.30
C ARG A 126 -6.79 -2.64 -13.95
N ASP A 127 -6.71 -2.91 -15.25
CA ASP A 127 -5.45 -2.91 -16.00
C ASP A 127 -4.85 -1.51 -16.04
N LEU A 128 -5.66 -0.47 -16.27
CA LEU A 128 -5.24 0.92 -16.18
C LEU A 128 -4.70 1.28 -14.79
N ILE A 129 -5.40 0.86 -13.73
CA ILE A 129 -4.98 1.10 -12.35
C ILE A 129 -3.65 0.42 -12.02
N ALA A 130 -3.37 -0.74 -12.62
CA ALA A 130 -2.13 -1.48 -12.41
C ALA A 130 -0.90 -0.71 -12.92
N LEU A 131 -1.07 0.21 -13.88
CA LEU A 131 0.00 1.07 -14.41
C LEU A 131 0.33 2.25 -13.49
N ALA A 132 -0.50 2.54 -12.48
CA ALA A 132 -0.26 3.62 -11.54
C ALA A 132 1.00 3.36 -10.67
N PRO A 133 1.76 4.42 -10.31
CA PRO A 133 1.38 5.83 -10.43
C PRO A 133 1.78 6.47 -11.75
N PHE A 134 1.04 7.51 -12.15
CA PHE A 134 1.31 8.25 -13.38
C PHE A 134 0.83 9.71 -13.29
N THR A 135 1.38 10.55 -14.17
CA THR A 135 0.95 11.96 -14.32
C THR A 135 -0.40 12.06 -15.04
N ASP A 136 -0.90 13.28 -15.18
CA ASP A 136 -2.17 13.48 -15.86
C ASP A 136 -2.13 13.21 -17.37
N ASP A 137 -0.97 13.47 -17.99
CA ASP A 137 -0.71 13.24 -19.42
C ASP A 137 -0.47 11.74 -19.69
N ASP A 138 0.18 11.06 -18.76
CA ASP A 138 0.39 9.61 -18.82
C ASP A 138 -0.94 8.83 -18.72
N LEU A 139 -1.96 9.37 -18.04
CA LEU A 139 -3.29 8.75 -18.00
C LEU A 139 -3.88 8.63 -19.40
N ASP A 140 -3.82 9.69 -20.20
CA ASP A 140 -4.38 9.71 -21.54
C ASP A 140 -3.60 8.77 -22.47
N THR A 141 -2.27 8.72 -22.31
CA THR A 141 -1.39 7.76 -23.01
C THR A 141 -1.72 6.31 -22.63
N ALA A 142 -1.86 6.01 -21.34
CA ALA A 142 -2.21 4.68 -20.86
C ALA A 142 -3.61 4.25 -21.29
N ALA A 143 -4.58 5.17 -21.30
CA ALA A 143 -5.92 4.92 -21.78
C ALA A 143 -5.96 4.60 -23.28
N ALA A 144 -5.17 5.32 -24.09
CA ALA A 144 -5.04 5.04 -25.51
C ALA A 144 -4.42 3.65 -25.76
N ASN A 145 -3.35 3.30 -25.02
CA ASN A 145 -2.70 1.99 -25.12
C ASN A 145 -3.58 0.82 -24.70
N LEU A 146 -4.53 1.06 -23.79
CA LEU A 146 -5.54 0.08 -23.37
C LEU A 146 -6.83 0.13 -24.21
N GLU A 147 -6.81 0.90 -25.30
CA GLU A 147 -7.90 1.04 -26.27
C GLU A 147 -9.24 1.43 -25.65
N PHE A 148 -9.23 2.29 -24.62
CA PHE A 148 -10.46 2.80 -24.04
C PHE A 148 -11.33 3.49 -25.11
N PRO A 149 -12.67 3.33 -25.06
CA PRO A 149 -13.55 4.03 -25.99
C PRO A 149 -13.39 5.54 -25.88
N GLU A 150 -13.46 6.24 -27.01
CA GLU A 150 -13.47 7.70 -27.04
C GLU A 150 -14.61 8.25 -26.17
N ASN A 151 -14.36 9.38 -25.50
CA ASN A 151 -15.29 10.01 -24.56
C ASN A 151 -15.60 9.22 -23.28
N THR A 152 -14.88 8.13 -22.98
CA THR A 152 -14.98 7.51 -21.66
C THR A 152 -14.60 8.57 -20.60
N PRO A 153 -15.46 8.89 -19.61
CA PRO A 153 -15.20 9.94 -18.63
C PRO A 153 -14.25 9.45 -17.53
N LEU A 154 -13.05 9.02 -17.90
CA LEU A 154 -12.06 8.37 -17.03
C LEU A 154 -11.77 9.19 -15.79
N ARG A 155 -11.54 10.50 -15.94
CA ARG A 155 -11.24 11.42 -14.83
C ARG A 155 -12.36 11.45 -13.80
N ALA A 156 -13.62 11.47 -14.25
CA ALA A 156 -14.78 11.44 -13.35
C ALA A 156 -14.90 10.08 -12.62
N ILE A 157 -14.66 8.97 -13.35
CA ILE A 157 -14.69 7.61 -12.79
C ILE A 157 -13.58 7.42 -11.75
N LEU A 158 -12.36 7.83 -12.08
CA LEU A 158 -11.17 7.66 -11.25
C LEU A 158 -11.16 8.59 -10.02
N THR A 159 -11.87 9.73 -10.06
CA THR A 159 -12.02 10.64 -8.91
C THR A 159 -13.09 10.18 -7.91
N HIS A 160 -13.94 9.23 -8.30
CA HIS A 160 -15.00 8.70 -7.44
C HIS A 160 -14.45 8.16 -6.11
N SER A 161 -15.18 8.33 -5.00
CA SER A 161 -14.73 7.95 -3.64
C SER A 161 -14.35 6.48 -3.48
N ARG A 162 -15.00 5.60 -4.24
CA ARG A 162 -14.73 4.14 -4.35
C ARG A 162 -13.55 3.77 -5.27
N SER A 163 -12.93 4.73 -5.94
CA SER A 163 -11.78 4.48 -6.80
C SER A 163 -10.55 4.01 -6.00
N PRO A 164 -9.83 2.99 -6.48
CA PRO A 164 -8.52 2.61 -5.95
C PRO A 164 -7.45 3.69 -6.13
N LEU A 165 -7.67 4.65 -7.03
CA LEU A 165 -6.81 5.81 -7.22
C LEU A 165 -7.37 7.04 -6.48
N VAL A 166 -6.49 8.01 -6.30
CA VAL A 166 -6.80 9.32 -5.74
C VAL A 166 -5.92 10.37 -6.40
N ARG A 167 -6.42 11.61 -6.48
CA ARG A 167 -5.63 12.76 -6.88
C ARG A 167 -4.64 13.13 -5.79
N GLY A 168 -3.37 13.23 -6.17
CA GLY A 168 -2.27 13.67 -5.34
C GLY A 168 -1.93 15.14 -5.53
N PRO A 169 -0.84 15.59 -4.89
CA PRO A 169 -0.15 16.83 -5.27
C PRO A 169 0.20 16.83 -6.76
N HIS A 170 0.25 18.01 -7.37
CA HIS A 170 0.57 18.18 -8.80
C HIS A 170 -0.32 17.34 -9.73
N ASP A 171 -1.57 17.09 -9.33
CA ASP A 171 -2.53 16.40 -10.17
C ASP A 171 -2.13 14.96 -10.56
N TYR A 172 -1.26 14.34 -9.77
CA TYR A 172 -0.87 12.95 -9.99
C TYR A 172 -2.00 11.96 -9.67
N TRP A 173 -2.01 10.85 -10.39
CA TRP A 173 -2.87 9.71 -10.10
C TRP A 173 -2.13 8.69 -9.23
N LEU A 174 -2.49 8.62 -7.96
CA LEU A 174 -1.80 7.83 -6.95
C LEU A 174 -2.66 6.67 -6.47
N ARG A 175 -2.05 5.52 -6.16
CA ARG A 175 -2.79 4.43 -5.52
C ARG A 175 -3.13 4.82 -4.08
N ARG A 176 -4.38 4.59 -3.67
CA ARG A 176 -4.93 5.07 -2.40
C ARG A 176 -4.15 4.59 -1.17
N ASN A 177 -3.62 3.37 -1.21
CA ASN A 177 -2.81 2.75 -0.14
C ASN A 177 -1.30 3.09 -0.23
N ALA A 178 -0.90 3.89 -1.22
CA ALA A 178 0.49 4.14 -1.60
C ALA A 178 0.81 5.62 -1.78
N ARG A 179 -0.08 6.53 -1.35
CA ARG A 179 -0.03 7.96 -1.71
C ARG A 179 1.36 8.58 -1.57
N ALA A 180 1.97 8.42 -0.39
CA ALA A 180 3.28 9.00 -0.10
C ALA A 180 4.37 8.44 -1.03
N ARG A 181 4.47 7.11 -1.18
CA ARG A 181 5.50 6.49 -2.03
C ARG A 181 5.29 6.80 -3.52
N ASP A 182 4.04 6.82 -3.98
CA ASP A 182 3.73 7.10 -5.38
C ASP A 182 3.97 8.57 -5.74
N ALA A 183 3.60 9.50 -4.85
CA ALA A 183 3.90 10.91 -5.02
C ALA A 183 5.42 11.17 -4.99
N SER A 184 6.15 10.54 -4.06
CA SER A 184 7.61 10.66 -3.99
C SER A 184 8.29 10.14 -5.25
N TYR A 185 7.76 9.06 -5.84
CA TYR A 185 8.28 8.49 -7.09
C TYR A 185 8.15 9.47 -8.24
N LEU A 186 6.93 9.97 -8.49
CA LEU A 186 6.67 10.90 -9.60
C LEU A 186 7.40 12.23 -9.43
N TRP A 187 7.47 12.74 -8.18
CA TRP A 187 8.20 13.97 -7.90
C TRP A 187 9.70 13.80 -8.16
N LEU A 188 10.33 12.73 -7.64
CA LEU A 188 11.75 12.45 -7.94
C LEU A 188 11.97 12.26 -9.45
N LEU A 189 11.07 11.54 -10.13
CA LEU A 189 11.15 11.36 -11.58
C LEU A 189 11.13 12.70 -12.32
N SER A 190 10.30 13.65 -11.89
CA SER A 190 10.24 15.00 -12.49
C SER A 190 11.48 15.85 -12.19
N GLU A 191 12.09 15.69 -11.02
CA GLU A 191 13.31 16.41 -10.65
C GLU A 191 14.54 15.86 -11.38
N GLY A 192 14.56 14.57 -11.68
CA GLY A 192 15.61 13.92 -12.46
C GLY A 192 16.96 13.75 -11.72
N GLU A 193 17.05 14.11 -10.45
CA GLU A 193 18.28 13.98 -9.66
C GLU A 193 18.03 13.66 -8.18
N PRO A 194 19.02 13.06 -7.46
CA PRO A 194 18.85 12.69 -6.06
C PRO A 194 18.54 13.88 -5.15
N ARG A 195 17.60 13.70 -4.21
CA ARG A 195 17.12 14.78 -3.33
C ARG A 195 17.16 14.38 -1.86
N ARG A 196 17.37 15.36 -0.98
CA ARG A 196 17.18 15.13 0.46
C ARG A 196 15.71 14.86 0.78
N ILE A 197 15.43 14.30 1.95
CA ILE A 197 14.07 13.96 2.34
C ILE A 197 13.18 15.20 2.55
N GLU A 198 13.75 16.35 2.94
CA GLU A 198 12.99 17.55 3.27
C GLU A 198 12.24 18.14 2.05
N PRO A 199 12.87 18.38 0.88
CA PRO A 199 12.14 18.80 -0.34
C PRO A 199 11.05 17.81 -0.76
N ILE A 200 11.33 16.51 -0.66
CA ILE A 200 10.37 15.45 -1.03
C ILE A 200 9.13 15.57 -0.14
N VAL A 201 9.32 15.66 1.18
CA VAL A 201 8.22 15.78 2.15
C VAL A 201 7.41 17.05 1.93
N MET A 202 8.06 18.17 1.59
CA MET A 202 7.37 19.42 1.26
C MET A 202 6.48 19.27 0.02
N ALA A 203 6.95 18.58 -1.01
CA ALA A 203 6.20 18.39 -2.25
C ALA A 203 5.05 17.38 -2.10
N VAL A 204 5.30 16.24 -1.44
CA VAL A 204 4.33 15.15 -1.35
C VAL A 204 3.37 15.28 -0.17
N GLY A 205 3.76 16.07 0.85
CA GLY A 205 3.06 16.21 2.11
C GLY A 205 3.24 15.03 3.07
N GLY A 206 3.01 15.29 4.36
CA GLY A 206 3.04 14.26 5.42
C GLY A 206 4.25 14.36 6.35
N ASN A 207 4.46 13.31 7.14
CA ASN A 207 5.53 13.27 8.14
C ASN A 207 6.84 12.73 7.52
N ARG A 208 7.95 13.44 7.73
CA ARG A 208 9.31 13.06 7.33
C ARG A 208 9.64 11.60 7.58
N ASN A 209 9.39 11.10 8.80
CA ASN A 209 9.73 9.71 9.16
C ASN A 209 8.85 8.70 8.43
N ALA A 210 7.57 9.02 8.23
CA ALA A 210 6.63 8.15 7.53
C ALA A 210 6.95 8.06 6.03
N VAL A 211 7.27 9.19 5.39
CA VAL A 211 7.69 9.23 3.97
C VAL A 211 9.00 8.48 3.78
N ALA A 212 10.01 8.75 4.63
CA ALA A 212 11.31 8.06 4.55
C ALA A 212 11.17 6.54 4.75
N GLU A 213 10.32 6.09 5.67
CA GLU A 213 10.08 4.66 5.89
C GLU A 213 9.27 4.02 4.75
N ALA A 214 8.29 4.73 4.19
CA ALA A 214 7.54 4.25 3.03
C ALA A 214 8.44 4.07 1.80
N MET A 215 9.34 5.02 1.55
CA MET A 215 10.34 4.93 0.48
C MET A 215 11.36 3.82 0.76
N ARG A 216 11.80 3.64 2.02
CA ARG A 216 12.73 2.56 2.39
C ARG A 216 12.21 1.15 2.07
N ARG A 217 10.89 0.95 2.17
CA ARG A 217 10.22 -0.34 1.94
C ARG A 217 9.89 -0.60 0.47
N ASP A 218 10.08 0.37 -0.40
CA ASP A 218 9.72 0.29 -1.82
C ASP A 218 11.00 0.19 -2.66
N SER A 219 11.12 -0.90 -3.43
CA SER A 219 12.33 -1.24 -4.19
C SER A 219 12.66 -0.26 -5.31
N ARG A 220 11.72 0.64 -5.67
CA ARG A 220 11.96 1.71 -6.65
C ARG A 220 12.87 2.80 -6.10
N PHE A 221 13.06 2.88 -4.79
CA PHE A 221 13.92 3.87 -4.16
C PHE A 221 15.17 3.24 -3.58
N ARG A 222 16.21 4.05 -3.54
CA ARG A 222 17.40 3.79 -2.73
C ARG A 222 17.82 5.05 -2.00
N GLN A 223 18.26 4.87 -0.76
CA GLN A 223 18.84 5.95 0.01
C GLN A 223 20.36 5.95 -0.20
N LEU A 224 20.87 7.02 -0.82
CA LEU A 224 22.29 7.23 -1.00
C LEU A 224 22.91 7.68 0.33
N ARG A 225 24.08 7.15 0.62
CA ARG A 225 24.86 7.45 1.82
C ARG A 225 26.19 8.07 1.41
N PRO A 226 26.74 9.01 2.21
CA PRO A 226 26.29 9.43 3.54
C PRO A 226 25.20 10.51 3.59
N GLU A 227 24.97 11.24 2.50
CA GLU A 227 24.17 12.46 2.49
C GLU A 227 22.71 12.20 2.89
N GLY A 228 22.28 10.93 2.82
CA GLY A 228 20.93 10.50 3.15
C GLY A 228 19.90 10.93 2.11
N THR A 229 20.37 11.31 0.92
CA THR A 229 19.54 11.65 -0.24
C THR A 229 18.86 10.40 -0.77
N TRP A 230 17.72 10.59 -1.41
CA TRP A 230 16.93 9.56 -2.04
C TRP A 230 17.06 9.69 -3.55
N ALA A 231 17.25 8.55 -4.19
CA ALA A 231 17.29 8.41 -5.63
C ALA A 231 16.36 7.28 -6.07
N LEU A 232 15.97 7.30 -7.33
CA LEU A 232 15.36 6.12 -7.94
C LEU A 232 16.43 5.05 -8.20
N THR A 233 16.04 3.78 -8.12
CA THR A 233 16.95 2.63 -8.22
C THR A 233 17.53 2.48 -9.62
N ASP A 234 16.79 2.88 -10.65
CA ASP A 234 17.17 2.85 -12.06
C ASP A 234 18.16 3.96 -12.46
N TRP A 235 18.32 5.01 -11.63
CA TRP A 235 19.27 6.07 -11.90
C TRP A 235 20.71 5.61 -11.77
N HIS A 236 21.59 6.06 -12.67
CA HIS A 236 23.02 5.91 -12.48
C HIS A 236 23.54 7.11 -11.66
N VAL A 237 23.98 6.87 -10.42
CA VAL A 237 24.53 7.93 -9.56
C VAL A 237 26.00 7.63 -9.26
N PRO A 238 26.95 8.37 -9.87
CA PRO A 238 28.37 8.20 -9.63
C PRO A 238 28.73 8.40 -8.15
N GLY A 239 29.49 7.47 -7.57
CA GLY A 239 29.93 7.55 -6.17
C GLY A 239 28.89 7.07 -5.14
N ALA A 240 27.72 6.61 -5.56
CA ALA A 240 26.78 5.93 -4.68
C ALA A 240 27.41 4.65 -4.13
N THR A 241 27.53 4.52 -2.80
CA THR A 241 28.03 3.31 -2.16
C THR A 241 27.10 2.14 -2.44
N GLU A 242 27.61 1.01 -2.92
CA GLU A 242 26.81 -0.22 -3.12
C GLU A 242 26.29 -0.82 -1.81
N TYR A 243 26.85 -0.39 -0.67
CA TYR A 243 26.51 -0.90 0.64
C TYR A 243 25.12 -0.46 1.11
N THR A 244 24.32 -1.45 1.51
CA THR A 244 22.97 -1.21 2.06
C THR A 244 22.99 -0.86 3.55
N ASN A 245 24.01 -1.33 4.28
CA ASN A 245 24.14 -1.14 5.71
C ASN A 245 25.60 -1.19 6.19
N ALA A 246 25.84 -0.71 7.42
CA ALA A 246 27.19 -0.63 7.99
C ALA A 246 27.85 -1.99 8.25
N MET A 247 27.08 -3.06 8.46
CA MET A 247 27.62 -4.40 8.68
C MET A 247 28.27 -4.94 7.40
N ASP A 248 27.64 -4.71 6.24
CA ASP A 248 28.19 -5.13 4.94
C ASP A 248 29.57 -4.51 4.71
N VAL A 249 29.73 -3.22 5.04
CA VAL A 249 31.00 -2.49 4.92
C VAL A 249 32.05 -3.02 5.89
N VAL A 250 31.65 -3.32 7.14
CA VAL A 250 32.57 -3.91 8.13
C VAL A 250 33.11 -5.25 7.62
N VAL A 251 32.22 -6.10 7.10
CA VAL A 251 32.61 -7.39 6.52
C VAL A 251 33.54 -7.20 5.33
N ASP A 252 33.20 -6.29 4.41
CA ASP A 252 34.00 -6.02 3.22
C ASP A 252 35.42 -5.54 3.58
N VAL A 253 35.52 -4.58 4.50
CA VAL A 253 36.81 -4.07 5.00
C VAL A 253 37.65 -5.19 5.63
N LEU A 254 37.04 -6.05 6.45
CA LEU A 254 37.74 -7.20 7.05
C LEU A 254 38.12 -8.25 5.99
N THR A 255 37.27 -8.45 4.98
CA THR A 255 37.54 -9.35 3.85
C THR A 255 38.78 -8.91 3.10
N GLU A 256 38.90 -7.62 2.77
CA GLU A 256 40.03 -7.07 2.01
C GLU A 256 41.31 -6.93 2.84
N ARG A 257 41.20 -6.38 4.07
CA ARG A 257 42.38 -5.98 4.86
C ARG A 257 42.85 -7.05 5.83
N GLY A 258 42.04 -8.06 6.13
CA GLY A 258 42.31 -9.06 7.16
C GLY A 258 42.36 -8.46 8.57
N PRO A 259 43.12 -9.07 9.51
CA PRO A 259 43.17 -8.66 10.91
C PRO A 259 43.60 -7.19 11.10
N ILE A 260 42.69 -6.37 11.63
CA ILE A 260 42.85 -4.92 11.75
C ILE A 260 42.48 -4.41 13.15
N THR A 261 43.13 -3.33 13.60
CA THR A 261 42.80 -2.73 14.91
C THR A 261 41.44 -2.04 14.86
N ARG A 262 40.75 -1.95 16.01
CA ARG A 262 39.47 -1.24 16.13
C ARG A 262 39.51 0.18 15.56
N LYS A 263 40.59 0.93 15.86
CA LYS A 263 40.78 2.31 15.39
C LYS A 263 40.82 2.38 13.86
N ASN A 264 41.59 1.50 13.23
CA ASN A 264 41.76 1.50 11.78
C ASN A 264 40.51 0.96 11.07
N LEU A 265 39.81 -0.02 11.65
CA LEU A 265 38.53 -0.50 11.15
C LEU A 265 37.48 0.62 11.14
N ILE A 266 37.36 1.37 12.24
CA ILE A 266 36.45 2.52 12.32
C ILE A 266 36.81 3.55 11.25
N ALA A 267 38.09 3.93 11.14
CA ALA A 267 38.52 4.92 10.16
C ALA A 267 38.20 4.49 8.72
N GLU A 268 38.45 3.23 8.37
CA GLU A 268 38.21 2.71 7.03
C GLU A 268 36.73 2.54 6.71
N VAL A 269 35.93 2.03 7.65
CA VAL A 269 34.47 1.91 7.47
C VAL A 269 33.84 3.29 7.33
N VAL A 270 34.20 4.26 8.18
CA VAL A 270 33.69 5.64 8.09
C VAL A 270 34.12 6.31 6.78
N ARG A 271 35.31 5.99 6.26
CA ARG A 271 35.78 6.49 4.96
C ARG A 271 34.96 5.94 3.79
N ARG A 272 34.57 4.67 3.83
CA ARG A 272 33.79 4.00 2.76
C ARG A 272 32.29 4.21 2.88
N TYR A 273 31.77 4.28 4.10
CA TYR A 273 30.36 4.39 4.43
C TYR A 273 30.22 5.26 5.69
N PRO A 274 30.06 6.59 5.52
CA PRO A 274 30.16 7.51 6.66
C PRO A 274 29.01 7.34 7.66
N VAL A 275 29.34 6.69 8.77
CA VAL A 275 28.48 6.45 9.93
C VAL A 275 29.19 6.89 11.20
N SER A 276 28.47 6.95 12.32
CA SER A 276 29.13 7.21 13.61
C SER A 276 30.05 6.06 13.99
N ALA A 277 31.17 6.37 14.66
CA ALA A 277 32.06 5.35 15.22
C ALA A 277 31.31 4.35 16.12
N ALA A 278 30.31 4.84 16.87
CA ALA A 278 29.43 4.01 17.69
C ALA A 278 28.67 2.95 16.88
N ARG A 279 28.20 3.30 15.67
CA ARG A 279 27.51 2.35 14.79
C ARG A 279 28.46 1.25 14.29
N VAL A 280 29.72 1.60 14.00
CA VAL A 280 30.74 0.60 13.64
C VAL A 280 31.03 -0.33 14.81
N VAL A 281 31.17 0.20 16.03
CA VAL A 281 31.39 -0.60 17.25
C VAL A 281 30.23 -1.57 17.48
N GLN A 282 28.99 -1.12 17.29
CA GLN A 282 27.80 -1.95 17.36
C GLN A 282 27.77 -3.11 16.36
N CYS A 283 28.41 -2.97 15.19
CA CYS A 283 28.52 -4.07 14.22
C CYS A 283 29.49 -5.16 14.67
N LEU A 284 30.40 -4.89 15.62
CA LEU A 284 31.41 -5.85 16.06
C LEU A 284 30.84 -7.08 16.78
N ILE A 285 29.63 -6.97 17.35
CA ILE A 285 28.92 -8.13 17.94
C ILE A 285 28.28 -9.04 16.88
N GLY A 286 28.41 -8.69 15.61
CA GLY A 286 27.87 -9.48 14.51
C GLY A 286 28.50 -10.87 14.48
N VAL A 287 27.70 -11.91 14.26
CA VAL A 287 28.16 -13.32 14.27
C VAL A 287 29.32 -13.62 13.31
N ARG A 288 29.52 -12.77 12.29
CA ARG A 288 30.60 -12.90 11.29
C ARG A 288 31.92 -12.28 11.75
N VAL A 289 31.90 -11.42 12.76
CA VAL A 289 33.07 -10.65 13.22
C VAL A 289 33.61 -11.27 14.51
N GLY A 290 34.92 -11.44 14.55
CA GLY A 290 35.65 -11.95 15.69
C GLY A 290 36.82 -11.07 16.06
N ILE A 291 37.55 -11.48 17.10
CA ILE A 291 38.75 -10.84 17.60
C ILE A 291 39.84 -11.88 17.83
N HIS A 292 41.07 -11.55 17.45
CA HIS A 292 42.25 -12.35 17.77
C HIS A 292 42.78 -12.02 19.17
N ARG A 293 43.67 -12.89 19.68
CA ARG A 293 44.31 -12.70 21.00
C ARG A 293 45.10 -11.39 21.11
N ASP A 294 45.55 -10.84 19.98
CA ASP A 294 46.29 -9.57 19.90
C ASP A 294 45.37 -8.33 19.82
N GLY A 295 44.05 -8.51 19.92
CA GLY A 295 43.06 -7.43 19.92
C GLY A 295 42.67 -6.90 18.54
N ARG A 296 43.14 -7.53 17.45
CA ARG A 296 42.70 -7.20 16.08
C ARG A 296 41.40 -7.92 15.72
N PHE A 297 40.53 -7.21 15.01
CA PHE A 297 39.28 -7.74 14.48
C PHE A 297 39.50 -8.37 13.11
N ASP A 298 38.88 -9.51 12.88
CA ASP A 298 38.83 -10.22 11.59
C ASP A 298 37.52 -11.01 11.50
N LEU A 299 37.32 -11.73 10.41
CA LEU A 299 36.16 -12.61 10.23
C LEU A 299 36.31 -13.90 11.04
N VAL A 300 35.21 -14.38 11.61
CA VAL A 300 35.18 -15.67 12.35
C VAL A 300 35.57 -16.84 11.44
N GLU A 301 35.18 -16.79 10.17
CA GLU A 301 35.54 -17.81 9.16
C GLU A 301 37.06 -17.89 8.90
N ARG A 302 37.82 -16.85 9.27
CA ARG A 302 39.30 -16.80 9.19
C ARG A 302 39.99 -17.17 10.51
N GLY A 303 39.24 -17.70 11.47
CA GLY A 303 39.78 -18.21 12.74
C GLY A 303 39.84 -17.18 13.87
N ALA A 304 39.21 -16.01 13.71
CA ALA A 304 39.01 -15.09 14.82
C ALA A 304 37.97 -15.64 15.82
N SER A 305 38.24 -15.48 17.12
CA SER A 305 37.29 -15.89 18.16
C SER A 305 36.08 -14.95 18.15
N PRO A 306 34.83 -15.44 18.31
CA PRO A 306 33.65 -14.59 18.35
C PRO A 306 33.80 -13.45 19.37
N TYR A 307 33.50 -12.22 18.95
CA TYR A 307 33.54 -11.07 19.84
C TYR A 307 32.24 -10.96 20.64
N GLU A 308 32.38 -10.83 21.96
CA GLU A 308 31.26 -10.58 22.89
C GLU A 308 31.52 -9.29 23.66
N GLU A 309 30.46 -8.52 23.90
CA GLU A 309 30.52 -7.36 24.80
C GLU A 309 30.58 -7.82 26.26
N SER A 310 31.26 -7.02 27.09
CA SER A 310 31.18 -7.14 28.54
C SER A 310 29.75 -6.98 29.03
N GLU A 311 29.41 -7.62 30.15
CA GLU A 311 28.08 -7.49 30.76
C GLU A 311 27.71 -6.01 30.97
N PRO A 312 26.60 -5.53 30.36
CA PRO A 312 26.11 -4.18 30.62
C PRO A 312 25.66 -4.02 32.07
N ARG A 313 25.51 -2.79 32.56
CA ARG A 313 24.87 -2.59 33.87
C ARG A 313 23.38 -2.93 33.79
N ARG A 314 22.87 -3.77 34.70
CA ARG A 314 21.44 -4.05 34.82
C ARG A 314 20.66 -2.76 35.12
N PRO A 315 19.64 -2.41 34.32
CA PRO A 315 18.80 -1.23 34.58
C PRO A 315 17.77 -1.53 35.66
N ARG A 316 17.23 -0.49 36.31
CA ARG A 316 16.26 -0.63 37.41
C ARG A 316 14.90 -1.20 36.99
N ASN A 317 14.54 -1.07 35.71
CA ASN A 317 13.28 -1.58 35.17
C ASN A 317 13.36 -3.06 34.76
N ILE A 318 14.49 -3.74 35.00
CA ILE A 318 14.62 -5.19 34.81
C ILE A 318 14.97 -5.81 36.16
N ILE A 319 14.12 -6.73 36.61
CA ILE A 319 14.21 -7.40 37.90
C ILE A 319 14.36 -8.90 37.62
N ILE A 320 15.25 -9.55 38.35
CA ILE A 320 15.37 -11.01 38.36
C ILE A 320 14.93 -11.50 39.73
N ASP A 321 14.22 -12.62 39.78
CA ASP A 321 13.91 -13.29 41.04
C ASP A 321 15.17 -13.83 41.74
N GLU A 322 15.04 -14.24 43.00
CA GLU A 322 16.20 -14.73 43.77
C GLU A 322 16.81 -16.00 43.19
N ALA A 323 15.98 -16.84 42.55
CA ALA A 323 16.42 -18.08 41.92
C ALA A 323 17.07 -17.87 40.55
N GLY A 324 16.91 -16.71 39.91
CA GLY A 324 17.44 -16.45 38.57
C GLY A 324 16.58 -16.99 37.42
N ASN A 325 15.40 -17.53 37.72
CA ASN A 325 14.54 -18.22 36.76
C ASN A 325 13.50 -17.29 36.12
N ILE A 326 13.21 -16.14 36.71
CA ILE A 326 12.23 -15.19 36.21
C ILE A 326 12.87 -13.84 35.94
N ALA A 327 12.80 -13.38 34.69
CA ALA A 327 13.18 -12.03 34.30
C ALA A 327 11.93 -11.16 34.06
N GLY A 328 11.70 -10.20 34.94
CA GLY A 328 10.63 -9.20 34.81
C GLY A 328 11.15 -7.91 34.17
N VAL A 329 10.48 -7.44 33.12
CA VAL A 329 10.80 -6.18 32.43
C VAL A 329 9.60 -5.24 32.52
N LEU A 330 9.78 -4.12 33.21
CA LEU A 330 8.76 -3.07 33.31
C LEU A 330 8.84 -2.13 32.10
N LEU A 331 7.70 -1.97 31.43
CA LEU A 331 7.51 -1.16 30.24
C LEU A 331 6.35 -0.17 30.43
N THR A 332 6.36 0.89 29.64
CA THR A 332 5.29 1.88 29.59
C THR A 332 4.65 1.84 28.20
N VAL A 333 3.32 1.90 28.14
CA VAL A 333 2.59 2.01 26.88
C VAL A 333 2.82 3.39 26.28
N ASP A 334 3.51 3.42 25.14
CA ASP A 334 3.68 4.61 24.32
C ASP A 334 3.02 4.43 22.94
N ARG A 335 3.20 5.44 22.07
CA ARG A 335 2.64 5.40 20.72
C ARG A 335 3.25 4.30 19.84
N GLU A 336 4.49 3.89 20.09
CA GLU A 336 5.15 2.84 19.29
C GLU A 336 4.66 1.45 19.69
N VAL A 337 4.41 1.22 20.99
CA VAL A 337 3.76 0.01 21.49
C VAL A 337 2.38 -0.17 20.86
N LEU A 338 1.54 0.89 20.88
CA LEU A 338 0.20 0.85 20.29
C LEU A 338 0.17 0.75 18.77
N ARG A 339 1.23 1.19 18.10
CA ARG A 339 1.42 1.04 16.65
C ARG A 339 1.76 -0.41 16.26
N GLY A 340 2.18 -1.23 17.22
CA GLY A 340 2.55 -2.63 16.99
C GLY A 340 3.96 -2.84 16.45
N SER A 341 4.85 -1.85 16.63
CA SER A 341 6.29 -2.03 16.43
C SER A 341 6.87 -2.94 17.52
N GLY A 342 8.02 -3.57 17.26
CA GLY A 342 8.80 -4.22 18.32
C GLY A 342 9.22 -3.21 19.40
N VAL A 343 9.29 -3.65 20.66
CA VAL A 343 9.60 -2.76 21.79
C VAL A 343 11.08 -2.82 22.09
N ILE A 344 11.78 -1.68 22.02
CA ILE A 344 13.20 -1.60 22.35
C ILE A 344 13.38 -1.83 23.85
N VAL A 345 14.31 -2.72 24.21
CA VAL A 345 14.67 -3.01 25.60
C VAL A 345 16.15 -2.85 25.83
N HIS A 346 16.54 -2.77 27.10
CA HIS A 346 17.93 -2.60 27.47
C HIS A 346 18.77 -3.85 27.09
N PRO A 347 19.96 -3.70 26.48
CA PRO A 347 20.80 -4.82 26.05
C PRO A 347 21.22 -5.81 27.14
N TRP A 348 21.17 -5.39 28.41
CA TRP A 348 21.39 -6.27 29.55
C TRP A 348 20.48 -7.50 29.52
N LEU A 349 19.21 -7.36 29.09
CA LEU A 349 18.29 -8.50 28.97
C LEU A 349 18.84 -9.56 28.02
N THR A 350 19.18 -9.17 26.79
CA THR A 350 19.74 -10.09 25.79
C THR A 350 21.06 -10.69 26.26
N TRP A 351 21.89 -9.93 26.97
CA TRP A 351 23.15 -10.45 27.53
C TRP A 351 22.89 -11.55 28.57
N HIS A 352 21.96 -11.29 29.51
CA HIS A 352 21.55 -12.23 30.56
C HIS A 352 20.93 -13.51 29.97
N LEU A 353 20.16 -13.38 28.89
CA LEU A 353 19.58 -14.51 28.16
C LEU A 353 20.58 -15.29 27.29
N GLY A 354 21.87 -14.92 27.27
CA GLY A 354 22.90 -15.55 26.43
C GLY A 354 22.88 -15.11 24.96
N LEU A 355 22.04 -14.14 24.59
CA LEU A 355 21.95 -13.56 23.25
C LEU A 355 23.03 -12.48 23.06
N ARG A 356 24.30 -12.89 23.13
CA ARG A 356 25.47 -12.00 23.17
C ARG A 356 25.97 -11.54 21.81
N ARG A 357 25.48 -12.14 20.73
CA ARG A 357 25.83 -11.83 19.34
C ARG A 357 24.59 -11.46 18.53
N ALA A 358 24.80 -10.88 17.36
CA ALA A 358 23.72 -10.49 16.45
C ALA A 358 23.86 -11.12 15.06
N PRO A 359 22.77 -11.62 14.45
CA PRO A 359 21.43 -11.74 15.02
C PRO A 359 21.29 -12.98 15.92
N MET A 360 20.60 -12.84 17.05
CA MET A 360 20.18 -13.97 17.89
C MET A 360 18.77 -13.71 18.43
N THR A 361 17.99 -14.77 18.63
CA THR A 361 16.61 -14.67 19.13
C THR A 361 16.30 -15.78 20.12
N ARG A 362 15.50 -15.49 21.14
CA ARG A 362 14.88 -16.48 22.03
C ARG A 362 13.37 -16.25 22.07
N ARG A 363 12.60 -17.33 22.06
CA ARG A 363 11.12 -17.28 22.00
C ARG A 363 10.55 -17.79 23.31
N PHE A 364 9.45 -17.19 23.74
CA PHE A 364 8.74 -17.54 24.95
C PHE A 364 7.25 -17.69 24.63
N SER A 365 6.69 -18.86 24.88
CA SER A 365 5.27 -19.14 24.65
C SER A 365 4.42 -18.49 25.73
N VAL A 366 3.25 -17.95 25.39
CA VAL A 366 2.32 -17.37 26.37
C VAL A 366 1.21 -18.37 26.71
N PRO A 367 1.19 -18.94 27.92
CA PRO A 367 0.16 -19.91 28.30
C PRO A 367 -1.23 -19.28 28.27
N GLY A 368 -2.18 -19.92 27.59
CA GLY A 368 -3.57 -19.47 27.48
C GLY A 368 -3.85 -18.44 26.37
N GLY A 369 -2.83 -17.97 25.66
CA GLY A 369 -2.98 -17.28 24.38
C GLY A 369 -2.94 -18.30 23.24
N ASP A 370 -3.82 -18.19 22.26
CA ASP A 370 -3.94 -19.16 21.16
C ASP A 370 -2.74 -19.03 20.19
N GLY A 371 -1.61 -19.64 20.56
CA GLY A 371 -0.36 -19.60 19.78
C GLY A 371 0.49 -18.33 19.98
N ASP A 372 0.20 -17.51 20.99
CA ASP A 372 0.94 -16.27 21.25
C ASP A 372 2.38 -16.52 21.71
N VAL A 373 3.32 -15.79 21.11
CA VAL A 373 4.77 -15.91 21.39
C VAL A 373 5.40 -14.53 21.56
N ILE A 374 6.14 -14.36 22.65
CA ILE A 374 7.01 -13.21 22.86
C ILE A 374 8.43 -13.58 22.42
N THR A 375 8.97 -12.85 21.45
CA THR A 375 10.35 -13.04 20.99
C THR A 375 11.26 -11.96 21.54
N VAL A 376 12.38 -12.35 22.12
CA VAL A 376 13.49 -11.46 22.50
C VAL A 376 14.59 -11.57 21.46
N SER A 377 14.96 -10.46 20.84
CA SER A 377 15.93 -10.45 19.74
C SER A 377 17.10 -9.51 20.02
N ARG A 378 18.30 -9.97 19.70
CA ARG A 378 19.53 -9.17 19.65
C ARG A 378 19.87 -8.87 18.19
N HIS A 379 19.88 -7.59 17.84
CA HIS A 379 20.40 -7.08 16.58
C HIS A 379 21.64 -6.22 16.83
N THR A 380 22.41 -5.92 15.77
CA THR A 380 23.54 -4.98 15.89
C THR A 380 23.06 -3.60 16.34
N SER A 381 21.81 -3.21 16.07
CA SER A 381 21.22 -1.94 16.47
C SER A 381 20.72 -1.90 17.92
N GLY A 382 20.48 -3.05 18.58
CA GLY A 382 19.87 -3.06 19.91
C GLY A 382 19.24 -4.39 20.32
N ALA A 383 18.59 -4.38 21.47
CA ALA A 383 17.77 -5.48 21.98
C ALA A 383 16.29 -5.10 21.86
N GLN A 384 15.43 -6.05 21.51
CA GLN A 384 14.00 -5.79 21.35
C GLN A 384 13.14 -6.98 21.75
N PHE A 385 11.93 -6.67 22.21
CA PHE A 385 10.80 -7.60 22.19
C PHE A 385 10.07 -7.55 20.84
N SER A 386 9.36 -8.62 20.50
CA SER A 386 8.30 -8.60 19.49
C SER A 386 7.20 -7.59 19.83
N SER A 387 6.28 -7.37 18.89
CA SER A 387 5.15 -6.46 19.10
C SER A 387 4.34 -6.83 20.34
N MET A 388 4.12 -5.85 21.23
CA MET A 388 3.33 -6.02 22.47
C MET A 388 1.87 -5.56 22.31
N LYS A 389 1.46 -5.17 21.10
CA LYS A 389 0.16 -4.53 20.87
C LYS A 389 -1.03 -5.38 21.28
N SER A 390 -1.08 -6.65 20.87
CA SER A 390 -2.20 -7.54 21.21
C SER A 390 -2.40 -7.63 22.72
N PHE A 391 -1.32 -7.90 23.47
CA PHE A 391 -1.37 -7.98 24.94
C PHE A 391 -1.84 -6.68 25.59
N VAL A 392 -1.42 -5.53 25.05
CA VAL A 392 -1.81 -4.20 25.54
C VAL A 392 -3.30 -3.92 25.25
N ASP A 393 -3.77 -4.26 24.05
CA ASP A 393 -5.17 -4.12 23.64
C ASP A 393 -6.08 -5.05 24.47
N ASP A 394 -5.69 -6.32 24.67
CA ASP A 394 -6.45 -7.32 25.45
C ASP A 394 -6.60 -6.94 26.93
N MET A 395 -5.60 -6.28 27.49
CA MET A 395 -5.65 -5.75 28.87
C MET A 395 -6.33 -4.37 28.97
N GLY A 396 -6.72 -3.76 27.85
CA GLY A 396 -7.36 -2.44 27.82
C GLY A 396 -6.45 -1.29 28.28
N LEU A 397 -5.14 -1.37 28.04
CA LEU A 397 -4.19 -0.37 28.52
C LEU A 397 -4.13 0.87 27.61
N ALA A 398 -4.06 2.05 28.21
CA ALA A 398 -3.93 3.33 27.51
C ALA A 398 -2.48 3.85 27.50
N ILE A 399 -2.22 4.88 26.69
CA ILE A 399 -0.92 5.58 26.72
C ILE A 399 -0.63 6.08 28.15
N GLY A 400 0.59 5.80 28.63
CA GLY A 400 1.02 6.12 29.99
C GLY A 400 0.82 4.99 31.00
N CYS A 401 0.02 3.97 30.68
CA CYS A 401 -0.08 2.77 31.52
C CYS A 401 1.26 2.02 31.57
N GLN A 402 1.50 1.29 32.66
CA GLN A 402 2.67 0.43 32.85
C GLN A 402 2.27 -1.03 32.85
N PHE A 403 3.10 -1.86 32.25
CA PHE A 403 2.94 -3.30 32.25
C PHE A 403 4.29 -3.99 32.40
N ALA A 404 4.28 -5.19 32.98
CA ALA A 404 5.46 -6.02 33.13
C ALA A 404 5.38 -7.23 32.21
N VAL A 405 6.46 -7.50 31.51
CA VAL A 405 6.69 -8.77 30.81
C VAL A 405 7.52 -9.66 31.71
N LEU A 406 6.96 -10.81 32.10
CA LEU A 406 7.61 -11.79 32.95
C LEU A 406 8.04 -12.98 32.10
N LEU A 407 9.34 -13.19 31.95
CA LEU A 407 9.93 -14.30 31.22
C LEU A 407 10.36 -15.39 32.21
N ARG A 408 9.79 -16.59 32.10
CA ARG A 408 10.25 -17.78 32.83
C ARG A 408 11.28 -18.50 31.97
N LEU A 409 12.52 -18.53 32.45
CA LEU A 409 13.70 -18.93 31.67
C LEU A 409 13.89 -20.45 31.60
N ASP A 410 13.34 -21.16 32.60
CA ASP A 410 13.34 -22.61 32.75
C ASP A 410 12.26 -23.29 31.90
N GLU A 411 11.06 -22.70 31.86
CA GLU A 411 9.92 -23.22 31.10
C GLU A 411 9.81 -22.66 29.67
N GLU A 412 10.63 -21.65 29.34
CA GLU A 412 10.52 -20.87 28.10
C GLU A 412 9.11 -20.30 27.87
N THR A 413 8.48 -19.85 28.96
CA THR A 413 7.16 -19.21 28.92
C THR A 413 7.24 -17.73 29.26
N ALA A 414 6.24 -16.97 28.82
CA ALA A 414 6.09 -15.57 29.19
C ALA A 414 4.67 -15.25 29.63
N SER A 415 4.54 -14.22 30.45
CA SER A 415 3.25 -13.63 30.78
C SER A 415 3.36 -12.11 30.82
N VAL A 416 2.27 -11.42 30.47
CA VAL A 416 2.19 -9.96 30.52
C VAL A 416 1.19 -9.58 31.60
N ARG A 417 1.55 -8.61 32.44
CA ARG A 417 0.73 -8.16 33.58
C ARG A 417 0.62 -6.64 33.59
N HIS A 418 -0.59 -6.14 33.77
CA HIS A 418 -0.85 -4.75 34.06
C HIS A 418 -0.32 -4.39 35.47
N THR A 419 0.42 -3.28 35.60
CA THR A 419 1.05 -2.88 36.88
C THR A 419 0.65 -1.50 37.39
N CYS A 420 -0.28 -0.79 36.75
CA CYS A 420 -0.74 0.50 37.30
C CYS A 420 -1.54 0.28 38.58
N LYS A 421 -1.46 1.26 39.49
CA LYS A 421 -2.38 1.36 40.61
C LYS A 421 -3.75 1.82 40.09
N PRO A 422 -4.87 1.41 40.73
CA PRO A 422 -6.22 1.80 40.31
C PRO A 422 -6.39 3.32 40.10
N ASP A 423 -5.77 4.11 40.97
CA ASP A 423 -5.90 5.58 41.00
C ASP A 423 -4.96 6.33 40.02
N THR A 424 -4.04 5.62 39.35
CA THR A 424 -3.08 6.22 38.39
C THR A 424 -3.18 5.63 36.99
N CYS A 425 -4.16 4.76 36.75
CA CYS A 425 -4.41 4.20 35.44
C CYS A 425 -5.20 5.19 34.59
N THR A 426 -4.68 5.59 33.43
CA THR A 426 -5.36 6.51 32.49
C THR A 426 -6.48 5.82 31.71
N ALA A 427 -6.67 4.51 31.89
CA ALA A 427 -7.77 3.74 31.31
C ALA A 427 -8.99 3.62 32.26
N SER A 428 -8.93 4.20 33.47
CA SER A 428 -10.02 4.26 34.45
C SER A 428 -11.04 5.36 34.14
#